data_AF-A0A7X7MLY3-F1
#
_entry.id   AF-A0A7X7MLY3-F1
#
_cell.length_a   1.000
_cell.length_b   1.000
_cell.length_c   1.000
_cell.angle_alpha   90.00
_cell.angle_beta   90.00
_cell.angle_gamma   90.00
#
_symmetry.space_group_name_H-M   'P 1'
#
loop_
_entity.id
_entity.type
_entity.pdbx_description
1 polymer ?
#
loop_
_entity_poly.entity_id
_entity_poly.type
_entity_poly.pdbx_seq_one_letter_code
_entity_poly.pdbx_strand_id
1 'polypeptide(L)'
;MKIVEQYSHLNGLEFLIVHKPDLWQEIQDVICDVDGEHCKVKVSKEKRTLDKLLYSPVEMNRQFKKRLEGKAWNESRVSYWVTSDRKLIQQTMTMQPEDQKQYIEQAGRVPIFSYNQTDFVKERVAMEVQFGKYSFVAYDLFVKHLAFFISDKIDVG
;
A
#
# COMPACT_ATOMS: atom_id res chain seq x y z
N MET A 1 -9.20 -16.15 -7.51
CA MET A 1 -8.05 -16.76 -6.79
C MET A 1 -8.64 -17.29 -5.49
N LYS A 2 -7.83 -17.69 -4.49
CA LYS A 2 -8.36 -18.05 -3.17
C LYS A 2 -7.46 -17.51 -2.07
N ILE A 3 -8.07 -17.12 -0.96
CA ILE A 3 -7.35 -16.80 0.26
C ILE A 3 -6.92 -18.12 0.89
N VAL A 4 -5.62 -18.26 1.16
CA VAL A 4 -5.06 -19.47 1.79
C VAL A 4 -4.73 -19.20 3.25
N GLU A 5 -4.13 -18.04 3.54
CA GLU A 5 -3.71 -17.65 4.88
C GLU A 5 -4.10 -16.20 5.15
N GLN A 6 -4.27 -15.88 6.43
CA GLN A 6 -4.56 -14.55 6.93
C GLN A 6 -3.77 -14.33 8.23
N TYR A 7 -3.29 -13.11 8.43
CA TYR A 7 -2.62 -12.72 9.66
C TYR A 7 -3.13 -11.34 10.09
N SER A 8 -3.65 -11.27 11.32
CA SER A 8 -4.14 -10.01 11.89
C SER A 8 -3.07 -9.37 12.77
N HIS A 9 -2.35 -8.39 12.23
CA HIS A 9 -1.41 -7.59 13.01
C HIS A 9 -2.17 -6.51 13.79
N LEU A 10 -1.94 -6.41 15.10
CA LEU A 10 -2.60 -5.45 15.99
C LEU A 10 -4.14 -5.46 15.89
N ASN A 11 -4.71 -6.64 15.62
CA ASN A 11 -6.14 -6.83 15.43
C ASN A 11 -6.75 -6.00 14.27
N GLY A 12 -5.97 -5.74 13.21
CA GLY A 12 -6.42 -4.97 12.05
C GLY A 12 -7.57 -5.61 11.27
N LEU A 13 -7.62 -6.96 11.21
CA LEU A 13 -8.75 -7.66 10.60
C LEU A 13 -10.02 -7.51 11.43
N GLU A 14 -9.92 -7.62 12.75
CA GLU A 14 -11.02 -7.42 13.67
C GLU A 14 -11.55 -5.98 13.59
N PHE A 15 -10.67 -4.99 13.45
CA PHE A 15 -11.07 -3.61 13.16
C PHE A 15 -11.91 -3.52 11.89
N LEU A 16 -11.50 -4.17 10.79
CA LEU A 16 -12.29 -4.22 9.55
C LEU A 16 -13.64 -4.90 9.76
N ILE A 17 -13.67 -6.05 10.43
CA ILE A 17 -14.92 -6.80 10.67
C ILE A 17 -15.91 -5.98 11.50
N VAL A 18 -15.44 -5.25 12.51
CA VAL A 18 -16.31 -4.45 13.40
C VAL A 18 -16.75 -3.14 12.76
N HIS A 19 -15.84 -2.42 12.10
CA HIS A 19 -16.08 -1.06 11.65
C HIS A 19 -16.35 -0.92 10.15
N LYS A 20 -15.88 -1.87 9.34
CA LYS A 20 -15.94 -1.84 7.86
C LYS A 20 -16.25 -3.24 7.28
N PRO A 21 -17.29 -3.96 7.75
CA PRO A 21 -17.55 -5.34 7.35
C PRO A 21 -17.80 -5.49 5.84
N ASP A 22 -18.48 -4.52 5.23
CA ASP A 22 -18.76 -4.51 3.79
C ASP A 22 -17.47 -4.39 2.97
N LEU A 23 -16.51 -3.60 3.46
CA LEU A 23 -15.22 -3.44 2.80
C LEU A 23 -14.37 -4.71 2.91
N TRP A 24 -14.45 -5.41 4.05
CA TRP A 24 -13.81 -6.72 4.20
C TRP A 24 -14.38 -7.74 3.22
N GLN A 25 -15.72 -7.83 3.12
CA GLN A 25 -16.37 -8.70 2.16
C GLN A 25 -15.97 -8.33 0.72
N GLU A 26 -15.89 -7.04 0.38
CA GLU A 26 -15.46 -6.58 -0.93
C GLU A 26 -14.03 -7.02 -1.28
N ILE A 27 -13.10 -6.95 -0.33
CA ILE A 27 -11.71 -7.43 -0.53
C ILE A 27 -11.72 -8.93 -0.83
N GLN A 28 -12.49 -9.72 -0.08
CA GLN A 28 -12.61 -11.16 -0.30
C GLN A 28 -13.20 -11.46 -1.68
N ASP A 29 -14.26 -10.74 -2.07
CA ASP A 29 -14.91 -10.89 -3.37
C ASP A 29 -13.95 -10.58 -4.52
N VAL A 30 -13.17 -9.49 -4.42
CA VAL A 30 -12.16 -9.14 -5.42
C VAL A 30 -11.11 -10.24 -5.58
N ILE A 31 -10.59 -10.80 -4.48
CA ILE A 31 -9.61 -11.89 -4.53
C ILE A 31 -10.21 -13.14 -5.19
N CYS A 32 -11.45 -13.49 -4.85
CA CYS A 32 -12.15 -14.63 -5.43
C CYS A 32 -12.38 -14.45 -6.93
N ASP A 33 -12.78 -13.25 -7.37
CA ASP A 33 -13.15 -12.94 -8.76
C ASP A 33 -11.95 -12.88 -9.73
N VAL A 34 -10.71 -12.70 -9.25
CA VAL A 34 -9.52 -12.75 -10.13
C VAL A 34 -9.29 -14.18 -10.61
N ASP A 35 -9.45 -14.47 -11.90
CA ASP A 35 -9.05 -15.77 -12.43
C ASP A 35 -7.52 -15.88 -12.56
N GLY A 36 -6.91 -16.70 -11.70
CA GLY A 36 -5.47 -16.92 -11.68
C GLY A 36 -4.95 -17.66 -12.92
N GLU A 37 -5.70 -18.61 -13.48
CA GLU A 37 -5.26 -19.40 -14.64
C GLU A 37 -5.15 -18.52 -15.89
N HIS A 38 -6.06 -17.56 -16.04
CA HIS A 38 -5.96 -16.53 -17.09
C HIS A 38 -4.74 -15.62 -16.96
N CYS A 39 -4.11 -15.57 -15.78
CA CYS A 39 -2.87 -14.80 -15.56
C CYS A 39 -1.60 -15.58 -15.91
N LYS A 40 -1.72 -16.87 -16.28
CA LYS A 40 -0.60 -17.74 -16.64
C LYS A 40 -0.17 -17.53 -18.09
N VAL A 41 0.32 -16.34 -18.39
CA VAL A 41 0.65 -15.88 -19.76
C VAL A 41 2.13 -15.57 -19.97
N LYS A 42 2.96 -15.67 -18.92
CA LYS A 42 4.39 -15.30 -19.01
C LYS A 42 5.21 -16.50 -19.49
N VAL A 43 5.79 -16.39 -20.69
CA VAL A 43 6.81 -17.34 -21.16
C VAL A 43 8.15 -17.02 -20.49
N SER A 44 8.73 -18.00 -19.78
CA SER A 44 9.99 -17.81 -19.07
C SER A 44 11.19 -17.76 -20.01
N LYS A 45 12.12 -16.83 -19.72
CA LYS A 45 13.42 -16.70 -20.37
C LYS A 45 14.60 -17.13 -19.48
N GLU A 46 14.31 -17.68 -18.30
CA GLU A 46 15.33 -18.11 -17.35
C GLU A 46 15.83 -19.50 -17.69
N LYS A 47 17.15 -19.72 -17.61
CA LYS A 47 17.79 -20.99 -17.99
C LYS A 47 17.13 -22.24 -17.38
N ARG A 48 16.69 -22.19 -16.13
CA ARG A 48 16.08 -23.32 -15.41
C ARG A 48 14.64 -23.62 -15.83
N THR A 49 13.92 -22.62 -16.32
CA THR A 49 12.48 -22.70 -16.59
C THR A 49 12.15 -22.26 -18.02
N LEU A 50 13.14 -22.25 -18.90
CA LEU A 50 13.04 -21.75 -20.28
C LEU A 50 11.80 -22.32 -20.98
N ASP A 51 11.07 -21.44 -21.64
CA ASP A 51 9.84 -21.71 -22.40
C ASP A 51 8.64 -22.25 -21.58
N LYS A 52 8.76 -22.35 -20.25
CA LYS A 52 7.61 -22.65 -19.39
C LYS A 52 6.66 -21.45 -19.31
N LEU A 53 5.37 -21.76 -19.31
CA LEU A 53 4.31 -20.80 -19.07
C LEU A 53 4.10 -20.62 -17.56
N LEU A 54 4.32 -19.41 -17.07
CA LEU A 54 4.27 -19.00 -15.67
C LEU A 54 3.19 -17.94 -15.47
N TYR A 55 2.81 -17.74 -14.20
CA TYR A 55 1.99 -16.60 -13.81
C TYR A 55 2.74 -15.30 -14.06
N SER A 56 2.05 -14.34 -14.68
CA SER A 56 2.57 -13.02 -15.00
C SER A 56 2.21 -12.04 -13.87
N PRO A 57 3.17 -11.52 -13.10
CA PRO A 57 2.92 -10.47 -12.11
C PRO A 57 2.22 -9.25 -12.71
N VAL A 58 2.57 -8.89 -13.94
CA VAL A 58 1.98 -7.76 -14.67
C VAL A 58 0.49 -8.01 -14.94
N GLU A 59 0.15 -9.23 -15.38
CA GLU A 59 -1.25 -9.57 -15.66
C GLU A 59 -2.06 -9.68 -14.38
N MET A 60 -1.51 -10.29 -13.32
CA MET A 60 -2.16 -10.36 -12.01
C MET A 60 -2.43 -8.95 -11.46
N ASN A 61 -1.42 -8.06 -11.45
CA ASN A 61 -1.58 -6.67 -11.03
C ASN A 61 -2.67 -5.95 -11.84
N ARG A 62 -2.72 -6.16 -13.16
CA ARG A 62 -3.75 -5.58 -14.03
C ARG A 62 -5.16 -6.06 -13.66
N GLN A 63 -5.32 -7.35 -13.37
CA GLN A 63 -6.61 -7.95 -13.01
C GLN A 63 -7.12 -7.45 -11.65
N PHE A 64 -6.23 -7.29 -10.66
CA PHE A 64 -6.56 -6.67 -9.38
C PHE A 64 -6.92 -5.20 -9.56
N LYS A 65 -6.07 -4.44 -10.25
CA LYS A 65 -6.28 -3.00 -10.50
C LYS A 65 -7.66 -2.74 -11.12
N LYS A 66 -8.01 -3.46 -12.20
CA LYS A 66 -9.31 -3.33 -12.86
C LYS A 66 -10.50 -3.53 -11.91
N ARG A 67 -10.43 -4.54 -11.03
CA ARG A 67 -11.52 -4.86 -10.09
C ARG A 67 -11.62 -3.83 -8.97
N LEU A 68 -10.48 -3.42 -8.43
CA LEU A 68 -10.42 -2.47 -7.34
C LEU A 68 -10.85 -1.07 -7.77
N GLU A 69 -10.37 -0.59 -8.92
CA GLU A 69 -10.85 0.66 -9.51
C GLU A 69 -12.36 0.58 -9.82
N GLY A 70 -12.84 -0.57 -10.31
CA GLY A 70 -14.27 -0.83 -10.49
C GLY A 70 -15.10 -0.82 -9.20
N LYS A 71 -14.46 -0.94 -8.04
CA LYS A 71 -15.03 -0.83 -6.70
C LYS A 71 -14.69 0.51 -6.01
N ALA A 72 -14.22 1.49 -6.78
CA ALA A 72 -13.85 2.82 -6.31
C ALA A 72 -12.72 2.84 -5.26
N TRP A 73 -11.79 1.89 -5.34
CA TRP A 73 -10.48 2.05 -4.72
C TRP A 73 -9.65 2.97 -5.60
N ASN A 74 -9.12 4.04 -4.99
CA ASN A 74 -8.44 5.09 -5.73
C ASN A 74 -7.01 5.26 -5.26
N GLU A 75 -6.18 5.80 -6.15
CA GLU A 75 -4.86 6.26 -5.79
C GLU A 75 -4.94 7.36 -4.71
N SER A 76 -4.01 7.30 -3.76
CA SER A 76 -3.85 8.35 -2.77
C SER A 76 -2.38 8.67 -2.55
N ARG A 77 -2.11 9.91 -2.14
CA ARG A 77 -0.77 10.44 -1.90
C ARG A 77 -0.72 11.18 -0.58
N VAL A 78 0.34 10.94 0.18
CA VAL A 78 0.70 11.72 1.39
C VAL A 78 2.04 12.39 1.16
N SER A 79 2.05 13.71 1.32
CA SER A 79 3.26 14.52 1.21
C SER A 79 3.74 14.92 2.60
N TYR A 80 5.05 15.08 2.76
CA TYR A 80 5.66 15.46 4.02
C TYR A 80 7.05 16.06 3.78
N TRP A 81 7.58 16.75 4.79
CA TRP A 81 8.91 17.34 4.77
C TRP A 81 9.84 16.62 5.74
N VAL A 82 10.99 16.19 5.25
CA VAL A 82 12.04 15.55 6.05
C VAL A 82 13.19 16.51 6.29
N THR A 83 13.99 16.24 7.33
CA THR A 83 15.20 16.99 7.63
C THR A 83 16.24 16.07 8.27
N SER A 84 17.47 16.54 8.48
CA SER A 84 18.53 15.74 9.11
C SER A 84 18.47 15.74 10.64
N ASP A 85 17.70 16.66 11.24
CA ASP A 85 17.57 16.80 12.69
C ASP A 85 16.51 15.86 13.28
N ARG A 86 16.96 14.82 13.99
CA ARG A 86 16.08 13.79 14.57
C ARG A 86 15.00 14.36 15.49
N LYS A 87 15.29 15.42 16.26
CA LYS A 87 14.31 16.00 17.18
C LYS A 87 13.19 16.68 16.41
N LEU A 88 13.54 17.43 15.37
CA LEU A 88 12.55 18.08 14.50
C LEU A 88 11.68 17.05 13.80
N ILE A 89 12.27 15.95 13.27
CA ILE A 89 11.48 14.88 12.64
C ILE A 89 10.39 14.36 13.58
N GLN A 90 10.73 14.11 14.86
CA GLN A 90 9.76 13.61 15.84
C GLN A 90 8.67 14.65 16.16
N GLN A 91 9.05 15.94 16.22
CA GLN A 91 8.11 17.02 16.51
C GLN A 91 7.15 17.29 15.35
N THR A 92 7.61 17.16 14.11
CA THR A 92 6.82 17.49 12.92
C THR A 92 6.04 16.30 12.34
N MET A 93 6.27 15.08 12.85
CA MET A 93 5.78 13.82 12.27
C MET A 93 4.27 13.78 12.01
N THR A 94 3.46 14.35 12.90
CA THR A 94 1.98 14.37 12.81
C THR A 94 1.41 15.70 12.34
N MET A 95 2.26 16.69 12.04
CA MET A 95 1.83 18.00 11.55
C MET A 95 1.40 17.92 10.07
N GLN A 96 0.57 18.88 9.63
CA GLN A 96 0.27 19.03 8.21
C GLN A 96 1.51 19.48 7.43
N PRO A 97 1.63 19.16 6.13
CA PRO A 97 2.85 19.41 5.34
C PRO A 97 3.31 20.87 5.36
N GLU A 98 2.38 21.82 5.34
CA GLU A 98 2.66 23.25 5.40
C GLU A 98 3.32 23.63 6.73
N ASP A 99 2.80 23.10 7.85
CA ASP A 99 3.32 23.34 9.20
C ASP A 99 4.69 22.66 9.42
N GLN A 100 4.86 21.44 8.89
CA GLN A 100 6.15 20.74 8.92
C GLN A 100 7.25 21.60 8.30
N LYS A 101 6.99 22.13 7.10
CA LYS A 101 7.93 22.99 6.38
C LYS A 101 8.27 24.23 7.20
N GLN A 102 7.25 24.95 7.67
CA GLN A 102 7.44 26.18 8.43
C GLN A 102 8.24 25.92 9.72
N TYR A 103 7.94 24.85 10.45
CA TYR A 103 8.62 24.51 11.69
C TYR A 103 10.10 24.16 11.48
N ILE A 104 10.40 23.41 10.41
CA ILE A 104 11.78 23.07 10.03
C ILE A 104 12.56 24.35 9.63
N GLU A 105 11.95 25.24 8.84
CA GLU A 105 12.58 26.50 8.42
C GLU A 105 12.84 27.44 9.61
N GLN A 106 11.88 27.57 10.53
CA GLN A 106 12.02 28.39 11.74
C GLN A 106 13.12 27.87 12.68
N ALA A 107 13.39 26.56 12.68
CA ALA A 107 14.50 25.96 13.41
C ALA A 107 15.86 26.12 12.70
N GLY A 108 15.93 26.84 11.58
CA GLY A 108 17.16 27.06 10.82
C GLY A 108 17.67 25.79 10.13
N ARG A 109 16.77 24.85 9.81
CA ARG A 109 17.08 23.62 9.08
C ARG A 109 16.49 23.66 7.67
N VAL A 110 17.05 22.83 6.79
CA VAL A 110 16.55 22.70 5.41
C VAL A 110 15.44 21.65 5.39
N PRO A 111 14.21 22.01 4.98
CA PRO A 111 13.16 21.04 4.72
C PRO A 111 13.37 20.41 3.33
N ILE A 112 13.25 19.09 3.24
CA ILE A 112 13.36 18.32 1.98
C ILE A 112 11.99 17.69 1.71
N PHE A 113 11.37 18.06 0.59
CA PHE A 113 10.07 17.53 0.22
C PHE A 113 10.15 16.04 -0.14
N SER A 114 9.19 15.25 0.35
CA SER A 114 9.03 13.85 -0.01
C SER A 114 7.54 13.46 0.02
N TYR A 115 7.23 12.25 -0.45
CA TYR A 115 5.87 11.71 -0.44
C TYR A 115 5.85 10.19 -0.55
N ASN A 116 4.74 9.60 -0.10
CA ASN A 116 4.36 8.22 -0.42
C ASN A 116 3.04 8.21 -1.18
N GLN A 117 2.88 7.21 -2.04
CA GLN A 117 1.70 7.03 -2.88
C GLN A 117 1.34 5.55 -2.91
N THR A 118 0.05 5.27 -2.79
CA THR A 118 -0.51 3.91 -2.90
C THR A 118 -1.66 3.91 -3.89
N ASP A 119 -1.82 2.80 -4.61
CA ASP A 119 -2.75 2.68 -5.72
C ASP A 119 -4.20 2.48 -5.24
N PHE A 120 -4.39 1.91 -4.04
CA PHE A 120 -5.71 1.48 -3.57
C PHE A 120 -5.97 1.99 -2.16
N VAL A 121 -6.68 3.11 -2.05
CA VAL A 121 -7.27 3.60 -0.80
C VAL A 121 -8.77 3.77 -0.96
N LYS A 122 -9.51 3.29 0.03
CA LYS A 122 -10.95 3.47 0.14
C LYS A 122 -11.32 3.52 1.61
N GLU A 123 -12.18 4.48 1.99
CA GLU A 123 -12.75 4.56 3.34
C GLU A 123 -11.70 4.44 4.46
N ARG A 124 -10.55 5.12 4.33
CA ARG A 124 -9.43 5.06 5.29
C ARG A 124 -8.82 3.66 5.47
N VAL A 125 -8.86 2.83 4.44
CA VAL A 125 -8.13 1.56 4.35
C VAL A 125 -7.23 1.62 3.12
N ALA A 126 -5.95 1.30 3.28
CA ALA A 126 -5.04 1.11 2.15
C ALA A 126 -4.93 -0.38 1.82
N MET A 127 -4.63 -0.71 0.57
CA MET A 127 -4.30 -2.06 0.18
C MET A 127 -3.14 -2.06 -0.83
N GLU A 128 -2.18 -2.96 -0.64
CA GLU A 128 -1.06 -3.17 -1.55
C GLU A 128 -1.11 -4.59 -2.12
N VAL A 129 -1.11 -4.71 -3.45
CA VAL A 129 -1.05 -6.01 -4.15
C VAL A 129 0.38 -6.22 -4.64
N GLN A 130 1.10 -7.16 -4.04
CA GLN A 130 2.55 -7.33 -4.27
C GLN A 130 2.90 -8.71 -4.85
N PHE A 131 3.30 -8.74 -6.13
CA PHE A 131 3.85 -9.91 -6.82
C PHE A 131 5.33 -9.72 -7.23
N GLY A 132 6.02 -8.76 -6.61
CA GLY A 132 7.39 -8.36 -6.90
C GLY A 132 8.43 -8.92 -5.92
N LYS A 133 9.54 -8.17 -5.74
CA LYS A 133 10.66 -8.57 -4.89
C LYS A 133 10.35 -8.36 -3.40
N TYR A 134 10.98 -9.16 -2.53
CA TYR A 134 10.82 -9.09 -1.07
C TYR A 134 11.08 -7.69 -0.49
N SER A 135 12.00 -6.92 -1.07
CA SER A 135 12.36 -5.58 -0.60
C SER A 135 11.20 -4.59 -0.66
N PHE A 136 10.26 -4.79 -1.59
CA PHE A 136 9.10 -3.91 -1.72
C PHE A 136 8.06 -4.19 -0.63
N VAL A 137 7.90 -5.45 -0.19
CA VAL A 137 7.00 -5.78 0.93
C VAL A 137 7.45 -5.05 2.21
N ALA A 138 8.75 -5.04 2.50
CA ALA A 138 9.27 -4.30 3.66
C ALA A 138 9.01 -2.79 3.54
N TYR A 139 9.14 -2.23 2.33
CA TYR A 139 8.84 -0.82 2.08
C TYR A 139 7.34 -0.52 2.23
N ASP A 140 6.47 -1.38 1.72
CA ASP A 140 5.02 -1.25 1.82
C ASP A 140 4.58 -1.23 3.30
N LEU A 141 5.05 -2.19 4.10
CA LEU A 141 4.72 -2.33 5.52
C LEU A 141 5.30 -1.21 6.40
N PHE A 142 6.59 -0.92 6.29
CA PHE A 142 7.30 -0.05 7.25
C PHE A 142 7.43 1.40 6.78
N VAL A 143 7.14 1.70 5.52
CA VAL A 143 7.22 3.07 4.98
C VAL A 143 5.86 3.53 4.48
N LYS A 144 5.24 2.85 3.50
CA LYS A 144 3.99 3.33 2.89
C LYS A 144 2.83 3.31 3.88
N HIS A 145 2.45 2.15 4.41
CA HIS A 145 1.32 2.07 5.34
C HIS A 145 1.54 2.95 6.57
N LEU A 146 2.78 2.98 7.10
CA LEU A 146 3.11 3.83 8.23
C LEU A 146 2.98 5.33 7.92
N ALA A 147 3.44 5.79 6.75
CA ALA A 147 3.30 7.20 6.35
C ALA A 147 1.83 7.61 6.23
N PHE A 148 0.97 6.74 5.67
CA PHE A 148 -0.46 7.00 5.56
C PHE A 148 -1.17 6.98 6.91
N PHE A 149 -0.79 6.06 7.81
CA PHE A 149 -1.35 5.96 9.15
C PHE A 149 -0.97 7.18 10.01
N ILE A 150 0.32 7.55 10.02
CA ILE A 150 0.81 8.73 10.76
C ILE A 150 0.20 10.03 10.24
N SER A 151 -0.03 10.12 8.92
CA SER A 151 -0.66 11.28 8.28
C SER A 151 -2.20 11.29 8.41
N ASP A 152 -2.76 10.44 9.27
CA ASP A 152 -4.20 10.31 9.55
C ASP A 152 -5.05 10.08 8.28
N LYS A 153 -4.52 9.30 7.32
CA LYS A 153 -5.24 8.96 6.07
C LYS A 153 -5.87 7.58 6.09
N ILE A 154 -5.30 6.66 6.86
CA ILE A 154 -5.82 5.29 7.00
C ILE A 154 -5.81 4.87 8.46
N ASP A 155 -6.69 3.93 8.79
CA ASP A 155 -6.75 3.28 10.09
C ASP A 155 -6.10 1.89 10.05
N VAL A 156 -6.09 1.27 8.86
CA VAL A 156 -5.53 -0.06 8.61
C VAL A 156 -5.03 -0.15 7.16
N GLY A 157 -4.00 -0.96 6.94
CA GLY A 157 -3.36 -1.23 5.65
C GLY A 157 -3.30 -2.71 5.35
#